data_AF-A0A931SB78-F1
#
_entry.id   AF-A0A931SB78-F1
#
_cell.length_a   1.000
_cell.length_b   1.000
_cell.length_c   1.000
_cell.angle_alpha   90.00
_cell.angle_beta   90.00
_cell.angle_gamma   90.00
#
_symmetry.space_group_name_H-M   'P 1'
#
loop_
_entity.id
_entity.type
_entity.pdbx_description
1 polymer ?
#
loop_
_entity_poly.entity_id
_entity_poly.type
_entity_poly.pdbx_seq_one_letter_code
_entity_poly.pdbx_strand_id
1 'polypeptide(L)'
;MIRVTIDVGGTFTDCLVLDESGEIHEFKSETVPADPAAGLIRVLEKASAHFGLSLTQFMANVGLLIAHGTTLSTNALLTGKTARVGMLTTDGFRDTIQFRRGYKNVRTSRFNLFVPPYRALVPRHLRLPVRERVLHDGEVLIPLREEDIHAAIAKLKEARVEAVAICFLHSYASPEHELRTLEICRREMPGTYVTASHEVLPVFREGERFSTTVVSAAVGPITEAYLGALTAKIGTLGFKGNFYLVQGGGLVQTMEESIRRAVSLIGSGPAAAPSGAIRLGECVGATNLFSVDMGGTSFDVCLIQNGVIPTTDFNWVGEELVAMKMVDVASIGAGGGSIASIDSLGLLRVGPQSAGADPGPACYGKGGTRPTVTDADLVLGYVPADYFLGGEILLRRELAEKAILSVAEPLGLDVSAAAQAIFTTVNSLMAD
;
A
#
# COMPACT_ATOMS: atom_id res chain seq x y z
N MET A 1 13.48 27.97 -1.12
CA MET A 1 12.97 26.91 -2.00
C MET A 1 11.78 26.25 -1.34
N ILE A 2 10.72 26.02 -2.11
CA ILE A 2 9.45 25.44 -1.65
C ILE A 2 9.64 23.94 -1.36
N ARG A 3 8.96 23.44 -0.34
CA ARG A 3 8.86 21.99 -0.06
C ARG A 3 7.41 21.56 -0.22
N VAL A 4 7.21 20.45 -0.90
CA VAL A 4 5.87 19.91 -1.16
C VAL A 4 5.81 18.48 -0.63
N THR A 5 4.75 18.17 0.09
CA THR A 5 4.44 16.81 0.55
C THR A 5 3.04 16.43 0.08
N ILE A 6 2.89 15.24 -0.51
CA ILE A 6 1.63 14.80 -1.11
C ILE A 6 1.26 13.43 -0.57
N ASP A 7 0.04 13.26 -0.09
CA ASP A 7 -0.54 11.95 0.21
C ASP A 7 -1.60 11.57 -0.83
N VAL A 8 -1.45 10.40 -1.42
CA VAL A 8 -2.38 9.86 -2.42
C VAL A 8 -3.23 8.80 -1.73
N GLY A 9 -4.28 9.26 -1.05
CA GLY A 9 -5.25 8.41 -0.38
C GLY A 9 -6.20 7.69 -1.34
N GLY A 10 -7.10 6.88 -0.78
CA GLY A 10 -8.12 6.14 -1.54
C GLY A 10 -9.28 6.99 -2.05
N THR A 11 -9.57 8.11 -1.38
CA THR A 11 -10.70 9.00 -1.69
C THR A 11 -10.24 10.36 -2.20
N PHE A 12 -9.25 10.94 -1.52
CA PHE A 12 -8.67 12.24 -1.85
C PHE A 12 -7.15 12.16 -1.90
N THR A 13 -6.57 13.09 -2.66
CA THR A 13 -5.16 13.39 -2.68
C THR A 13 -4.95 14.70 -1.95
N ASP A 14 -4.16 14.67 -0.88
CA ASP A 14 -3.84 15.80 -0.03
C ASP A 14 -2.43 16.33 -0.36
N CYS A 15 -2.23 17.64 -0.29
CA CYS A 15 -0.96 18.30 -0.59
C CYS A 15 -0.71 19.42 0.42
N LEU A 16 0.47 19.40 1.01
CA LEU A 16 0.96 20.47 1.87
C LEU A 16 2.16 21.12 1.20
N VAL A 17 2.13 22.46 1.13
CA VAL A 17 3.22 23.27 0.60
C VAL A 17 3.78 24.11 1.74
N LEU A 18 5.06 23.88 2.07
CA LEU A 18 5.83 24.77 2.93
C LEU A 18 6.55 25.78 2.05
N ASP A 19 6.16 27.03 2.17
CA ASP A 19 6.75 28.12 1.39
C ASP A 19 8.07 28.63 1.99
N GLU A 20 8.64 29.66 1.37
CA GLU A 20 9.91 30.24 1.82
C GLU A 20 9.78 31.09 3.09
N SER A 21 8.57 31.53 3.43
CA SER A 21 8.29 32.27 4.68
C SER A 21 8.18 31.33 5.88
N GLY A 22 7.96 30.03 5.63
CA GLY A 22 7.72 29.02 6.65
C GLY A 22 6.22 28.77 6.90
N GLU A 23 5.33 29.33 6.08
CA GLU A 23 3.90 29.07 6.15
C GLU A 23 3.55 27.76 5.42
N ILE A 24 2.55 27.06 5.96
CA ILE A 24 2.01 25.81 5.39
C ILE A 24 0.68 26.12 4.72
N HIS A 25 0.58 25.73 3.45
CA HIS A 25 -0.63 25.86 2.63
C HIS A 25 -1.15 24.48 2.28
N GLU A 26 -2.45 24.26 2.50
CA GLU A 26 -3.10 22.96 2.33
C GLU A 26 -3.98 22.94 1.08
N PHE A 27 -3.84 21.88 0.29
CA PHE A 27 -4.62 21.68 -0.93
C PHE A 27 -5.13 20.25 -0.99
N LYS A 28 -6.32 20.08 -1.55
CA LYS A 28 -6.97 18.77 -1.65
C LYS A 28 -7.65 18.61 -3.00
N SER A 29 -7.58 17.41 -3.56
CA SER A 29 -8.30 17.06 -4.79
C SER A 29 -8.84 15.64 -4.72
N GLU A 30 -9.83 15.31 -5.54
CA GLU A 30 -10.27 13.92 -5.69
C GLU A 30 -9.15 13.03 -6.22
N THR A 31 -9.02 11.84 -5.64
CA THR A 31 -8.14 10.79 -6.18
C THR A 31 -8.68 10.32 -7.53
N VAL A 32 -7.78 9.96 -8.44
CA VAL A 32 -8.13 9.29 -9.69
C VAL A 32 -7.63 7.84 -9.61
N PRO A 33 -8.44 6.87 -9.18
CA PRO A 33 -7.97 5.50 -8.93
C PRO A 33 -7.36 4.82 -10.16
N ALA A 34 -7.88 5.14 -11.36
CA ALA A 34 -7.37 4.62 -12.63
C ALA A 34 -6.01 5.23 -13.03
N ASP A 35 -5.67 6.43 -12.53
CA ASP A 35 -4.40 7.12 -12.78
C ASP A 35 -4.01 7.97 -11.55
N PRO A 36 -3.37 7.37 -10.53
CA PRO A 36 -2.97 8.11 -9.33
C PRO A 36 -1.99 9.27 -9.63
N ALA A 37 -1.25 9.20 -10.74
CA ALA A 37 -0.38 10.28 -11.21
C ALA A 37 -1.20 11.50 -11.69
N ALA A 38 -2.39 11.31 -12.26
CA ALA A 38 -3.30 12.42 -12.54
C ALA A 38 -3.78 13.10 -11.25
N GLY A 39 -4.11 12.35 -10.21
CA GLY A 39 -4.53 12.90 -8.91
C GLY A 39 -3.45 13.80 -8.29
N LEU A 40 -2.20 13.33 -8.28
CA LEU A 40 -1.04 14.11 -7.82
C LEU A 40 -0.87 15.42 -8.60
N ILE A 41 -1.08 15.40 -9.91
CA ILE A 41 -0.88 16.58 -10.75
C ILE A 41 -2.01 17.60 -10.57
N ARG A 42 -3.25 17.13 -10.40
CA ARG A 42 -4.40 18.00 -10.10
C ARG A 42 -4.20 18.79 -8.80
N VAL A 43 -3.69 18.15 -7.75
CA VAL A 43 -3.45 18.87 -6.49
C VAL A 43 -2.29 19.87 -6.60
N LEU A 44 -1.27 19.55 -7.41
CA LEU A 44 -0.20 20.49 -7.73
C LEU A 44 -0.69 21.69 -8.57
N GLU A 45 -1.64 21.49 -9.49
CA GLU A 45 -2.26 22.58 -10.25
C GLU A 45 -3.02 23.55 -9.33
N LYS A 46 -3.74 23.01 -8.33
CA LYS A 46 -4.39 23.83 -7.29
C LYS A 46 -3.36 24.64 -6.50
N ALA A 47 -2.27 24.00 -6.09
CA ALA A 47 -1.19 24.68 -5.39
C ALA A 47 -0.57 25.79 -6.26
N SER A 48 -0.25 25.51 -7.53
CA SER A 48 0.34 26.51 -8.42
C SER A 48 -0.58 27.71 -8.65
N ALA A 49 -1.89 27.45 -8.79
CA ALA A 49 -2.90 28.50 -8.97
C ALA A 49 -2.99 29.42 -7.74
N HIS A 50 -2.89 28.88 -6.53
CA HIS A 50 -2.88 29.67 -5.29
C HIS A 50 -1.70 30.66 -5.24
N PHE A 51 -0.51 30.24 -5.68
CA PHE A 51 0.66 31.12 -5.76
C PHE A 51 0.66 32.03 -7.01
N GLY A 52 -0.37 31.99 -7.85
CA GLY A 52 -0.44 32.77 -9.09
C GLY A 52 0.63 32.38 -10.11
N LEU A 53 1.14 31.15 -10.06
CA LEU A 53 2.18 30.62 -10.94
C LEU A 53 1.60 29.61 -11.92
N SER A 54 2.19 29.52 -13.11
CA SER A 54 1.96 28.32 -13.93
C SER A 54 2.56 27.09 -13.25
N LEU A 55 2.01 25.90 -13.51
CA LEU A 55 2.50 24.65 -12.90
C LEU A 55 4.00 24.45 -13.12
N THR A 56 4.52 24.75 -14.32
CA THR A 56 5.95 24.66 -14.63
C THR A 56 6.80 25.62 -13.80
N GLN A 57 6.34 26.87 -13.62
CA GLN A 57 7.04 27.84 -12.76
C GLN A 57 7.02 27.43 -11.30
N PHE A 58 5.89 26.93 -10.81
CA PHE A 58 5.77 26.41 -9.45
C PHE A 58 6.72 25.24 -9.22
N MET A 59 6.67 24.21 -10.08
CA MET A 59 7.51 23.02 -9.97
C MET A 59 9.01 23.31 -10.09
N ALA A 60 9.40 24.32 -10.87
CA ALA A 60 10.79 24.77 -10.93
C ALA A 60 11.31 25.35 -9.60
N ASN A 61 10.43 25.87 -8.75
CA ASN A 61 10.76 26.43 -7.43
C ASN A 61 10.69 25.39 -6.29
N VAL A 62 10.15 24.19 -6.56
CA VAL A 62 10.11 23.10 -5.58
C VAL A 62 11.49 22.46 -5.48
N GLY A 63 12.14 22.62 -4.33
CA GLY A 63 13.44 22.02 -4.03
C GLY A 63 13.34 20.60 -3.46
N LEU A 64 12.21 20.28 -2.83
CA LEU A 64 11.93 18.99 -2.23
C LEU A 64 10.47 18.60 -2.46
N LEU A 65 10.26 17.44 -3.06
CA LEU A 65 8.96 16.80 -3.20
C LEU A 65 9.00 15.47 -2.44
N ILE A 66 8.05 15.25 -1.54
CA ILE A 66 7.84 13.96 -0.90
C ILE A 66 6.43 13.50 -1.26
N ALA A 67 6.29 12.28 -1.76
CA ALA A 67 4.97 11.69 -1.96
C ALA A 67 4.83 10.41 -1.13
N HIS A 68 3.65 10.18 -0.57
CA HIS A 68 3.33 8.92 0.07
C HIS A 68 3.08 7.84 -0.95
N GLY A 69 3.65 6.66 -0.67
CA GLY A 69 3.52 5.51 -1.55
C GLY A 69 2.05 5.14 -1.72
N THR A 70 1.68 5.05 -2.99
CA THR A 70 0.36 4.64 -3.44
C THR A 70 -0.05 3.29 -2.82
N THR A 71 -1.32 3.16 -2.48
CA THR A 71 -1.93 1.89 -2.05
C THR A 71 -1.94 0.81 -3.14
N LEU A 72 -1.40 1.11 -4.33
CA LEU A 72 -1.35 0.23 -5.50
C LEU A 72 -0.72 -1.14 -5.21
N SER A 73 0.44 -1.19 -4.55
CA SER A 73 1.15 -2.46 -4.26
C SER A 73 0.36 -3.32 -3.27
N THR A 74 -0.16 -2.71 -2.20
CA THR A 74 -1.02 -3.39 -1.22
C THR A 74 -2.30 -3.90 -1.88
N ASN A 75 -2.98 -3.06 -2.69
CA ASN A 75 -4.22 -3.42 -3.37
C ASN A 75 -4.04 -4.50 -4.43
N ALA A 76 -2.94 -4.47 -5.20
CA ALA A 76 -2.59 -5.52 -6.14
C ALA A 76 -2.46 -6.89 -5.45
N LEU A 77 -1.79 -6.97 -4.31
CA LEU A 77 -1.66 -8.22 -3.54
C LEU A 77 -3.01 -8.68 -2.98
N LEU A 78 -3.79 -7.76 -2.41
CA LEU A 78 -5.09 -8.09 -1.81
C LEU A 78 -6.13 -8.54 -2.85
N THR A 79 -6.09 -7.97 -4.06
CA THR A 79 -6.99 -8.34 -5.16
C THR A 79 -6.46 -9.48 -6.04
N GLY A 80 -5.21 -9.92 -5.81
CA GLY A 80 -4.54 -10.92 -6.64
C GLY A 80 -4.18 -10.42 -8.04
N LYS A 81 -4.23 -9.11 -8.30
CA LYS A 81 -3.83 -8.48 -9.57
C LYS A 81 -2.33 -8.18 -9.57
N THR A 82 -1.52 -9.21 -9.36
CA THR A 82 -0.05 -9.12 -9.37
C THR A 82 0.54 -9.65 -10.67
N ALA A 83 1.80 -9.29 -10.91
CA ALA A 83 2.57 -9.84 -12.03
C ALA A 83 2.68 -11.38 -11.95
N ARG A 84 2.76 -12.03 -13.10
CA ARG A 84 3.12 -13.45 -13.17
C ARG A 84 4.61 -13.62 -12.85
N VAL A 85 4.92 -14.16 -11.68
CA VAL A 85 6.28 -14.28 -11.17
C VAL A 85 6.90 -15.65 -11.47
N GLY A 86 8.17 -15.67 -11.84
CA GLY A 86 9.06 -16.83 -11.75
C GLY A 86 10.03 -16.72 -10.58
N MET A 87 10.48 -17.85 -10.03
CA MET A 87 11.46 -17.87 -8.95
C MET A 87 12.64 -18.76 -9.33
N LEU A 88 13.85 -18.22 -9.23
CA LEU A 88 15.10 -18.98 -9.27
C LEU A 88 15.59 -19.19 -7.85
N THR A 89 15.94 -20.42 -7.50
CA THR A 89 16.34 -20.74 -6.13
C THR A 89 17.36 -21.85 -6.06
N THR A 90 18.02 -22.02 -4.92
CA THR A 90 18.99 -23.08 -4.68
C THR A 90 18.32 -24.45 -4.87
N ASP A 91 19.02 -25.39 -5.50
CA ASP A 91 18.51 -26.75 -5.66
C ASP A 91 18.15 -27.39 -4.31
N GLY A 92 16.98 -28.06 -4.27
CA GLY A 92 16.36 -28.58 -3.06
C GLY A 92 15.50 -27.60 -2.25
N PHE A 93 15.48 -26.29 -2.58
CA PHE A 93 14.80 -25.26 -1.75
C PHE A 93 13.59 -24.58 -2.43
N ARG A 94 13.15 -25.08 -3.59
CA ARG A 94 12.05 -24.47 -4.36
C ARG A 94 10.69 -24.44 -3.65
N ASP A 95 10.52 -25.22 -2.59
CA ASP A 95 9.24 -25.39 -1.88
C ASP A 95 9.15 -24.59 -0.59
N THR A 96 10.20 -23.86 -0.22
CA THR A 96 10.26 -23.02 0.97
C THR A 96 9.03 -22.11 1.11
N ILE A 97 8.66 -21.41 0.04
CA ILE A 97 7.50 -20.49 0.06
C ILE A 97 6.16 -21.22 0.12
N GLN A 98 6.08 -22.50 -0.26
CA GLN A 98 4.87 -23.30 -0.10
C GLN A 98 4.70 -23.73 1.35
N PHE A 99 5.80 -24.17 1.98
CA PHE A 99 5.77 -24.70 3.33
C PHE A 99 5.53 -23.61 4.37
N ARG A 100 5.93 -22.36 4.12
CA ARG A 100 5.69 -21.21 5.01
C ARG A 100 6.07 -21.50 6.47
N ARG A 101 7.11 -22.32 6.71
CA ARG A 101 7.49 -22.79 8.06
C ARG A 101 6.33 -23.40 8.89
N GLY A 102 5.27 -23.89 8.23
CA GLY A 102 4.08 -24.43 8.88
C GLY A 102 3.01 -23.40 9.23
N TYR A 103 3.14 -22.14 8.83
CA TYR A 103 2.07 -21.15 9.02
C TYR A 103 0.82 -21.56 8.23
N LYS A 104 -0.32 -21.57 8.93
CA LYS A 104 -1.65 -21.72 8.32
C LYS A 104 -2.02 -20.44 7.56
N ASN A 105 -3.02 -20.55 6.69
CA ASN A 105 -3.60 -19.39 6.03
C ASN A 105 -4.10 -18.39 7.08
N VAL A 106 -3.78 -17.11 6.90
CA VAL A 106 -4.04 -16.05 7.88
C VAL A 106 -5.54 -15.81 8.03
N ARG A 107 -6.30 -15.99 6.94
CA ARG A 107 -7.76 -15.80 6.92
C ARG A 107 -8.57 -16.98 7.43
N THR A 108 -7.91 -18.09 7.84
CA THR A 108 -8.61 -19.23 8.44
C THR A 108 -8.40 -19.26 9.94
N SER A 109 -9.43 -19.72 10.66
CA SER A 109 -9.32 -19.92 12.10
C SER A 109 -8.13 -20.81 12.42
N ARG A 110 -7.29 -20.37 13.37
CA ARG A 110 -6.15 -21.15 13.88
C ARG A 110 -6.59 -22.51 14.44
N PHE A 111 -7.83 -22.59 14.93
CA PHE A 111 -8.45 -23.80 15.47
C PHE A 111 -9.05 -24.73 14.41
N ASN A 112 -9.15 -24.30 13.15
CA ASN A 112 -9.59 -25.19 12.07
C ASN A 112 -8.45 -26.15 11.69
N LEU A 113 -8.70 -27.45 11.81
CA LEU A 113 -7.76 -28.51 11.42
C LEU A 113 -7.81 -28.80 9.91
N PHE A 114 -8.95 -28.56 9.27
CA PHE A 114 -9.18 -28.83 7.85
C PHE A 114 -9.02 -27.54 7.04
N VAL A 115 -7.80 -26.99 7.04
CA VAL A 115 -7.47 -25.81 6.24
C VAL A 115 -7.09 -26.21 4.82
N PRO A 116 -7.57 -25.50 3.78
CA PRO A 116 -7.13 -25.75 2.42
C PRO A 116 -5.64 -25.43 2.27
N PRO A 117 -4.94 -26.09 1.33
CA PRO A 117 -3.54 -25.79 1.08
C PRO A 117 -3.37 -24.34 0.61
N TYR A 118 -2.31 -23.69 1.09
CA TYR A 118 -1.92 -22.37 0.64
C TYR A 118 -1.65 -22.36 -0.88
N ARG A 119 -2.09 -21.31 -1.56
CA ARG A 119 -1.82 -21.08 -2.98
C ARG A 119 -0.69 -20.06 -3.10
N ALA A 120 0.52 -20.54 -3.36
CA ALA A 120 1.69 -19.67 -3.50
C ALA A 120 1.57 -18.70 -4.68
N LEU A 121 2.06 -17.46 -4.50
CA LEU A 121 2.18 -16.45 -5.57
C LEU A 121 2.93 -17.00 -6.79
N VAL A 122 3.97 -17.81 -6.55
CA VAL A 122 4.71 -18.51 -7.60
C VAL A 122 4.26 -19.98 -7.63
N PRO A 123 3.56 -20.43 -8.68
CA PRO A 123 3.16 -21.82 -8.79
C PRO A 123 4.39 -22.72 -8.96
N ARG A 124 4.28 -23.99 -8.53
CA ARG A 124 5.44 -24.91 -8.46
C ARG A 124 6.24 -25.03 -9.74
N HIS A 125 5.58 -25.04 -10.90
CA HIS A 125 6.26 -25.19 -12.19
C HIS A 125 7.09 -23.96 -12.60
N LEU A 126 6.90 -22.81 -11.95
CA LEU A 126 7.69 -21.58 -12.13
C LEU A 126 8.72 -21.35 -11.02
N ARG A 127 8.92 -22.34 -10.14
CA ARG A 127 9.97 -22.32 -9.10
C ARG A 127 11.10 -23.25 -9.53
N LEU A 128 12.11 -22.65 -10.15
CA LEU A 128 13.13 -23.35 -10.92
C LEU A 128 14.43 -23.42 -10.11
N PRO A 129 14.88 -24.64 -9.74
CA PRO A 129 16.13 -24.80 -9.01
C PRO A 129 17.34 -24.54 -9.91
N VAL A 130 18.37 -23.93 -9.34
CA VAL A 130 19.70 -23.74 -9.91
C VAL A 130 20.68 -24.51 -9.03
N ARG A 131 21.55 -25.33 -9.62
CA ARG A 131 22.62 -25.99 -8.87
C ARG A 131 23.69 -24.98 -8.52
N GLU A 132 23.64 -24.58 -7.27
CA GLU A 132 24.61 -23.76 -6.58
C GLU A 132 24.48 -24.06 -5.08
N ARG A 133 25.51 -23.77 -4.29
CA ARG A 133 25.41 -23.80 -2.83
C ARG A 133 26.46 -22.89 -2.21
N VAL A 134 25.97 -21.91 -1.45
CA VAL A 134 26.77 -21.10 -0.51
C VAL A 134 26.49 -21.58 0.92
N LEU A 135 27.51 -21.65 1.76
CA LEU A 135 27.41 -21.98 3.19
C LEU A 135 27.09 -20.74 4.02
N HIS A 136 26.75 -20.95 5.30
CA HIS A 136 26.33 -19.86 6.19
C HIS A 136 27.41 -18.81 6.46
N ASP A 137 28.68 -19.16 6.27
CA ASP A 137 29.85 -18.29 6.39
C ASP A 137 30.25 -17.62 5.06
N GLY A 138 29.50 -17.87 3.99
CA GLY A 138 29.76 -17.34 2.65
C GLY A 138 30.68 -18.21 1.79
N GLU A 139 31.20 -19.34 2.30
CA GLU A 139 32.00 -20.26 1.49
C GLU A 139 31.16 -20.90 0.36
N VAL A 140 31.71 -20.95 -0.85
CA VAL A 140 31.06 -21.60 -1.99
C VAL A 140 31.34 -23.09 -1.96
N LEU A 141 30.33 -23.90 -1.60
CA LEU A 141 30.40 -25.37 -1.61
C LEU A 141 30.14 -25.94 -3.01
N ILE A 142 29.18 -25.39 -3.74
CA ILE A 142 28.88 -25.77 -5.13
C ILE A 142 28.88 -24.49 -5.98
N PRO A 143 29.77 -24.35 -6.96
CA PRO A 143 29.79 -23.19 -7.85
C PRO A 143 28.47 -22.99 -8.59
N LEU A 144 28.15 -21.74 -8.92
CA LEU A 144 26.98 -21.40 -9.71
C LEU A 144 27.02 -22.07 -11.10
N ARG A 145 26.00 -22.87 -11.41
CA ARG A 145 25.85 -23.49 -12.73
C ARG A 145 24.99 -22.64 -13.66
N GLU A 146 25.63 -21.84 -14.52
CA GLU A 146 24.93 -20.93 -15.44
C GLU A 146 24.01 -21.65 -16.43
N GLU A 147 24.31 -22.89 -16.82
CA GLU A 147 23.43 -23.64 -17.74
C GLU A 147 22.04 -23.88 -17.16
N ASP A 148 21.93 -24.04 -15.83
CA ASP A 148 20.63 -24.17 -15.17
C ASP A 148 19.85 -22.85 -15.23
N ILE A 149 20.54 -21.71 -15.14
CA ILE A 149 19.93 -20.38 -15.27
C ILE A 149 19.38 -20.20 -16.68
N HIS A 150 20.17 -20.50 -17.72
CA HIS A 150 19.70 -20.37 -19.11
C HIS A 150 18.51 -21.29 -19.41
N ALA A 151 18.56 -22.55 -18.95
CA ALA A 151 17.44 -23.47 -19.08
C ALA A 151 16.19 -22.99 -18.32
N ALA A 152 16.37 -22.39 -17.15
CA ALA A 152 15.27 -21.82 -16.40
C ALA A 152 14.67 -20.59 -17.10
N ILE A 153 15.51 -19.69 -17.61
CA ILE A 153 15.09 -18.51 -18.40
C ILE A 153 14.26 -18.93 -19.61
N ALA A 154 14.65 -19.99 -20.33
CA ALA A 154 13.86 -20.49 -21.46
C ALA A 154 12.43 -20.87 -21.05
N LYS A 155 12.27 -21.59 -19.93
CA LYS A 155 10.95 -21.95 -19.38
C LYS A 155 10.15 -20.74 -18.91
N LEU A 156 10.83 -19.79 -18.27
CA LEU A 156 10.22 -18.56 -17.78
C LEU A 156 9.68 -17.70 -18.95
N LYS A 157 10.44 -17.61 -20.05
CA LYS A 157 10.01 -16.95 -21.30
C LYS A 157 8.80 -17.64 -21.92
N GLU A 158 8.81 -18.97 -22.01
CA GLU A 158 7.68 -19.77 -22.50
C GLU A 158 6.41 -19.51 -21.68
N ALA A 159 6.55 -19.43 -20.36
CA ALA A 159 5.46 -19.12 -19.43
C ALA A 159 5.05 -17.63 -19.40
N ARG A 160 5.75 -16.76 -20.14
CA ARG A 160 5.51 -15.31 -20.22
C ARG A 160 5.43 -14.66 -18.84
N VAL A 161 6.39 -14.98 -17.98
CA VAL A 161 6.50 -14.30 -16.69
C VAL A 161 6.84 -12.83 -16.89
N GLU A 162 6.25 -11.99 -16.05
CA GLU A 162 6.44 -10.53 -16.06
C GLU A 162 7.51 -10.11 -15.05
N ALA A 163 7.81 -10.97 -14.07
CA ALA A 163 8.86 -10.75 -13.09
C ALA A 163 9.61 -12.03 -12.69
N VAL A 164 10.85 -11.89 -12.22
CA VAL A 164 11.69 -12.97 -11.68
C VAL A 164 12.22 -12.58 -10.29
N ALA A 165 11.99 -13.45 -9.31
CA ALA A 165 12.59 -13.39 -7.99
C ALA A 165 13.79 -14.35 -7.91
N ILE A 166 14.97 -13.86 -7.57
CA ILE A 166 16.17 -14.68 -7.35
C ILE A 166 16.36 -14.85 -5.84
N CYS A 167 16.39 -16.11 -5.39
CA CYS A 167 16.28 -16.48 -3.99
C CYS A 167 17.23 -17.64 -3.68
N PHE A 168 18.50 -17.34 -3.43
CA PHE A 168 19.50 -18.32 -3.03
C PHE A 168 19.71 -18.35 -1.53
N LEU A 169 20.07 -19.52 -1.01
CA LEU A 169 20.48 -19.64 0.39
C LEU A 169 21.72 -18.83 0.66
N HIS A 170 21.80 -18.27 1.87
CA HIS A 170 22.96 -17.55 2.37
C HIS A 170 23.44 -16.39 1.48
N SER A 171 22.59 -15.87 0.60
CA SER A 171 22.87 -14.67 -0.22
C SER A 171 23.10 -13.40 0.62
N TYR A 172 22.63 -13.37 1.87
CA TYR A 172 22.97 -12.33 2.85
C TYR A 172 24.43 -12.39 3.31
N ALA A 173 25.08 -13.55 3.20
CA ALA A 173 26.47 -13.77 3.61
C ALA A 173 27.42 -13.62 2.40
N SER A 174 27.05 -14.19 1.25
CA SER A 174 27.74 -13.96 -0.03
C SER A 174 26.73 -13.81 -1.18
N PRO A 175 26.56 -12.60 -1.73
CA PRO A 175 25.56 -12.32 -2.76
C PRO A 175 26.02 -12.68 -4.19
N GLU A 176 27.25 -13.17 -4.38
CA GLU A 176 27.90 -13.30 -5.69
C GLU A 176 27.08 -14.14 -6.68
N HIS A 177 26.52 -15.27 -6.24
CA HIS A 177 25.67 -16.11 -7.08
C HIS A 177 24.37 -15.40 -7.51
N GLU A 178 23.73 -14.66 -6.59
CA GLU A 178 22.53 -13.89 -6.93
C GLU A 178 22.86 -12.72 -7.87
N LEU A 179 23.96 -12.01 -7.64
CA LEU A 179 24.42 -10.92 -8.51
C LEU A 179 24.68 -11.41 -9.94
N ARG A 180 25.36 -12.55 -10.08
CA ARG A 180 25.62 -13.15 -11.39
C ARG A 180 24.34 -13.61 -12.08
N THR A 181 23.42 -14.21 -11.33
CA THR A 181 22.11 -14.62 -11.85
C THR A 181 21.27 -13.41 -12.29
N LEU A 182 21.32 -12.32 -11.52
CA LEU A 182 20.65 -11.06 -11.82
C LEU A 182 21.15 -10.46 -13.14
N GLU A 183 22.46 -10.43 -13.36
CA GLU A 183 23.08 -9.98 -14.60
C GLU A 183 22.59 -10.79 -15.82
N ILE A 184 22.62 -12.12 -15.71
CA ILE A 184 22.19 -13.03 -16.78
C ILE A 184 20.70 -12.84 -17.09
N CYS A 185 19.85 -12.80 -16.06
CA CYS A 185 18.41 -12.57 -16.21
C CYS A 185 18.11 -11.23 -16.87
N ARG A 186 18.73 -10.13 -16.43
CA ARG A 186 18.52 -8.80 -17.01
C ARG A 186 18.96 -8.74 -18.49
N ARG A 187 20.08 -9.39 -18.82
CA ARG A 187 20.59 -9.45 -20.20
C ARG A 187 19.67 -10.26 -21.12
N GLU A 188 19.15 -11.39 -20.65
CA GLU A 188 18.42 -12.33 -21.51
C GLU A 188 16.91 -12.14 -21.49
N MET A 189 16.36 -11.46 -20.48
CA MET A 189 14.93 -11.14 -20.33
C MET A 189 14.70 -9.62 -20.26
N PRO A 190 15.11 -8.84 -21.29
CA PRO A 190 14.89 -7.40 -21.28
C PRO A 190 13.39 -7.09 -21.15
N GLY A 191 13.05 -6.14 -20.27
CA GLY A 191 11.66 -5.76 -19.98
C GLY A 191 10.96 -6.65 -18.95
N THR A 192 11.59 -7.71 -18.43
CA THR A 192 11.10 -8.43 -17.26
C THR A 192 11.65 -7.78 -15.99
N TYR A 193 10.81 -7.57 -14.99
CA TYR A 193 11.27 -7.07 -13.69
C TYR A 193 12.09 -8.15 -12.97
N VAL A 194 13.35 -7.90 -12.63
CA VAL A 194 14.22 -8.89 -11.95
C VAL A 194 14.75 -8.29 -10.65
N THR A 195 14.51 -9.01 -9.56
CA THR A 195 14.96 -8.62 -8.22
C THR A 195 15.58 -9.82 -7.49
N ALA A 196 16.58 -9.55 -6.65
CA ALA A 196 17.31 -10.56 -5.90
C ALA A 196 17.12 -10.41 -4.38
N SER A 197 17.16 -11.52 -3.66
CA SER A 197 16.82 -11.54 -2.24
C SER A 197 17.82 -10.80 -1.35
N HIS A 198 19.09 -10.70 -1.75
CA HIS A 198 20.09 -9.87 -1.07
C HIS A 198 19.84 -8.36 -1.26
N GLU A 199 19.25 -7.93 -2.38
CA GLU A 199 18.85 -6.53 -2.59
C GLU A 199 17.58 -6.21 -1.79
N VAL A 200 16.63 -7.16 -1.73
CA VAL A 200 15.32 -6.94 -1.08
C VAL A 200 15.40 -7.04 0.43
N LEU A 201 15.96 -8.11 0.99
CA LEU A 201 16.00 -8.36 2.44
C LEU A 201 17.23 -9.23 2.81
N PRO A 202 18.42 -8.63 2.98
CA PRO A 202 19.66 -9.37 3.26
C PRO A 202 19.75 -9.83 4.73
N VAL A 203 18.84 -10.73 5.13
CA VAL A 203 18.77 -11.28 6.49
C VAL A 203 18.77 -12.80 6.50
N PHE A 204 19.14 -13.37 7.66
CA PHE A 204 19.06 -14.80 7.90
C PHE A 204 17.59 -15.29 7.91
N ARG A 205 17.38 -16.56 7.54
CA ARG A 205 16.09 -17.25 7.27
C ARG A 205 15.53 -17.05 5.87
N GLU A 206 15.47 -18.17 5.15
CA GLU A 206 15.02 -18.27 3.77
C GLU A 206 13.50 -18.13 3.60
N GLY A 207 12.68 -18.56 4.57
CA GLY A 207 11.22 -18.48 4.47
C GLY A 207 10.72 -17.05 4.29
N GLU A 208 11.01 -16.22 5.28
CA GLU A 208 10.70 -14.79 5.35
C GLU A 208 11.35 -14.04 4.17
N ARG A 209 12.64 -14.26 3.92
CA ARG A 209 13.38 -13.60 2.84
C ARG A 209 12.85 -13.95 1.46
N PHE A 210 12.59 -15.22 1.18
CA PHE A 210 12.07 -15.64 -0.14
C PHE A 210 10.65 -15.14 -0.34
N SER A 211 9.80 -15.22 0.68
CA SER A 211 8.43 -14.69 0.58
C SER A 211 8.42 -13.20 0.28
N THR A 212 9.21 -12.41 1.02
CA THR A 212 9.32 -10.96 0.83
C THR A 212 9.84 -10.61 -0.57
N THR A 213 10.82 -11.37 -1.07
CA THR A 213 11.42 -11.16 -2.40
C THR A 213 10.44 -11.51 -3.52
N VAL A 214 9.69 -12.60 -3.36
CA VAL A 214 8.60 -12.98 -4.28
C VAL A 214 7.51 -11.92 -4.30
N VAL A 215 7.11 -11.38 -3.14
CA VAL A 215 6.16 -10.27 -3.06
C VAL A 215 6.71 -9.04 -3.80
N SER A 216 7.97 -8.68 -3.57
CA SER A 216 8.62 -7.56 -4.29
C SER A 216 8.59 -7.76 -5.80
N ALA A 217 8.89 -8.96 -6.29
CA ALA A 217 8.78 -9.28 -7.72
C ALA A 217 7.33 -9.21 -8.23
N ALA A 218 6.36 -9.63 -7.42
CA ALA A 218 4.94 -9.64 -7.80
C ALA A 218 4.34 -8.23 -7.96
N VAL A 219 4.78 -7.27 -7.14
CA VAL A 219 4.35 -5.85 -7.24
C VAL A 219 5.31 -4.98 -8.06
N GLY A 220 6.52 -5.47 -8.34
CA GLY A 220 7.57 -4.75 -9.06
C GLY A 220 7.12 -4.09 -10.36
N PRO A 221 6.53 -4.82 -11.33
CA PRO A 221 6.12 -4.25 -12.61
C PRO A 221 5.10 -3.11 -12.49
N ILE A 222 4.09 -3.26 -11.62
CA ILE A 222 3.06 -2.23 -11.45
C ILE A 222 3.63 -0.98 -10.76
N THR A 223 4.55 -1.16 -9.80
CA THR A 223 5.29 -0.08 -9.17
C THR A 223 6.20 0.62 -10.17
N GLU A 224 6.99 -0.13 -10.96
CA GLU A 224 7.91 0.41 -11.96
C GLU A 224 7.18 1.25 -13.02
N ALA A 225 6.08 0.73 -13.56
CA ALA A 225 5.27 1.45 -14.54
C ALA A 225 4.72 2.77 -13.98
N TYR A 226 4.17 2.73 -12.76
CA TYR A 226 3.62 3.90 -12.09
C TYR A 226 4.69 4.96 -11.79
N LEU A 227 5.78 4.55 -11.15
CA LEU A 227 6.86 5.45 -10.73
C LEU A 227 7.60 6.02 -11.95
N GLY A 228 7.79 5.23 -13.00
CA GLY A 228 8.37 5.68 -14.27
C GLY A 228 7.51 6.76 -14.94
N ALA A 229 6.21 6.52 -15.09
CA ALA A 229 5.28 7.49 -15.66
C ALA A 229 5.22 8.79 -14.85
N LEU A 230 5.19 8.68 -13.51
CA LEU A 230 5.18 9.82 -12.61
C LEU A 230 6.46 10.65 -12.74
N THR A 231 7.62 9.99 -12.77
CA THR A 231 8.93 10.64 -12.91
C THR A 231 9.03 11.39 -14.23
N ALA A 232 8.62 10.75 -15.33
CA ALA A 232 8.62 11.38 -16.64
C ALA A 232 7.73 12.64 -16.66
N LYS A 233 6.51 12.54 -16.10
CA LYS A 233 5.56 13.66 -16.06
C LYS A 233 6.05 14.82 -15.20
N ILE A 234 6.61 14.54 -14.02
CA ILE A 234 7.21 15.57 -13.16
C ILE A 234 8.42 16.22 -13.85
N GLY A 235 9.24 15.44 -14.56
CA GLY A 235 10.38 15.93 -15.32
C GLY A 235 9.98 16.93 -16.42
N THR A 236 8.87 16.67 -17.13
CA THR A 236 8.35 17.62 -18.14
C THR A 236 7.84 18.94 -17.56
N LEU A 237 7.54 18.98 -16.25
CA LEU A 237 7.10 20.19 -15.55
C LEU A 237 8.26 21.05 -15.04
N GLY A 238 9.51 20.75 -15.42
CA GLY A 238 10.67 21.56 -15.05
C GLY A 238 11.12 21.41 -13.59
N PHE A 239 10.65 20.37 -12.90
CA PHE A 239 11.11 20.03 -11.55
C PHE A 239 12.58 19.63 -11.58
N LYS A 240 13.38 20.24 -10.70
CA LYS A 240 14.83 19.99 -10.56
C LYS A 240 15.24 19.61 -9.13
N GLY A 241 14.28 19.52 -8.22
CA GLY A 241 14.51 19.20 -6.82
C GLY A 241 14.70 17.71 -6.57
N ASN A 242 14.78 17.34 -5.29
CA ASN A 242 14.82 15.94 -4.87
C ASN A 242 13.40 15.40 -4.72
N PHE A 243 13.12 14.25 -5.31
CA PHE A 243 11.84 13.56 -5.17
C PHE A 243 12.01 12.26 -4.38
N TYR A 244 11.34 12.17 -3.22
CA TYR A 244 11.32 10.99 -2.37
C TYR A 244 9.92 10.40 -2.21
N LEU A 245 9.88 9.10 -1.97
CA LEU A 245 8.69 8.35 -1.59
C LEU A 245 8.77 7.92 -0.14
N VAL A 246 7.66 8.03 0.57
CA VAL A 246 7.53 7.44 1.91
C VAL A 246 7.38 5.93 1.78
N GLN A 247 8.05 5.21 2.68
CA GLN A 247 8.05 3.76 2.76
C GLN A 247 7.25 3.28 3.98
N GLY A 248 6.85 2.01 3.97
CA GLY A 248 6.16 1.38 5.11
C GLY A 248 6.94 1.41 6.42
N GLY A 249 8.26 1.62 6.38
CA GLY A 249 9.11 1.83 7.56
C GLY A 249 9.08 3.24 8.17
N GLY A 250 8.32 4.18 7.59
CA GLY A 250 8.21 5.56 8.07
C GLY A 250 9.35 6.49 7.61
N LEU A 251 10.27 5.97 6.79
CA LEU A 251 11.37 6.71 6.17
C LEU A 251 11.04 7.06 4.72
N VAL A 252 11.90 7.88 4.10
CA VAL A 252 11.77 8.28 2.69
C VAL A 252 12.93 7.75 1.85
N GLN A 253 12.67 7.42 0.59
CA GLN A 253 13.65 6.83 -0.33
C GLN A 253 13.47 7.38 -1.75
N THR A 254 14.52 7.32 -2.58
CA THR A 254 14.42 7.76 -3.97
C THR A 254 13.51 6.84 -4.78
N MET A 255 13.04 7.35 -5.93
CA MET A 255 12.23 6.59 -6.88
C MET A 255 12.95 5.32 -7.36
N GLU A 256 14.22 5.45 -7.74
CA GLU A 256 15.04 4.35 -8.25
C GLU A 256 15.13 3.21 -7.23
N GLU A 257 15.48 3.54 -5.99
CA GLU A 257 15.61 2.55 -4.93
C GLU A 257 14.24 1.96 -4.55
N SER A 258 13.15 2.73 -4.67
CA SER A 258 11.79 2.22 -4.44
C SER A 258 11.34 1.24 -5.54
N ILE A 259 11.79 1.43 -6.79
CA ILE A 259 11.58 0.46 -7.87
C ILE A 259 12.37 -0.82 -7.59
N ARG A 260 13.65 -0.71 -7.19
CA ARG A 260 14.51 -1.86 -6.86
C ARG A 260 13.94 -2.73 -5.72
N ARG A 261 13.33 -2.09 -4.72
CA ARG A 261 12.72 -2.75 -3.55
C ARG A 261 11.23 -2.44 -3.44
N ALA A 262 10.46 -2.74 -4.48
CA ALA A 262 9.03 -2.39 -4.58
C ALA A 262 8.17 -2.78 -3.37
N VAL A 263 8.53 -3.86 -2.66
CA VAL A 263 7.89 -4.27 -1.40
C VAL A 263 7.95 -3.21 -0.30
N SER A 264 8.93 -2.29 -0.29
CA SER A 264 9.07 -1.26 0.75
C SER A 264 7.98 -0.18 0.71
N LEU A 265 7.25 -0.07 -0.41
CA LEU A 265 6.11 0.84 -0.55
C LEU A 265 4.81 0.23 0.00
N ILE A 266 4.79 -1.04 0.37
CA ILE A 266 3.63 -1.60 1.07
C ILE A 266 3.53 -0.89 2.43
N GLY A 267 2.32 -0.47 2.81
CA GLY A 267 2.06 0.18 4.10
C GLY A 267 2.59 1.61 4.24
N SER A 268 3.05 2.25 3.16
CA SER A 268 3.62 3.61 3.17
C SER A 268 2.64 4.74 3.53
N GLY A 269 1.34 4.54 3.29
CA GLY A 269 0.29 5.52 3.61
C GLY A 269 0.28 5.83 5.10
N PRO A 270 -0.13 4.88 5.96
CA PRO A 270 -0.21 5.12 7.40
C PRO A 270 1.15 5.30 8.08
N ALA A 271 2.27 4.94 7.43
CA ALA A 271 3.59 4.94 8.06
C ALA A 271 4.07 6.34 8.51
N ALA A 272 3.53 7.43 7.94
CA ALA A 272 3.92 8.78 8.35
C ALA A 272 3.04 9.43 9.39
N ALA A 273 1.80 8.96 9.58
CA ALA A 273 0.90 9.54 10.57
C ALA A 273 1.55 9.60 11.97
N PRO A 274 2.29 8.55 12.42
CA PRO A 274 2.97 8.57 13.72
C PRO A 274 4.06 9.64 13.83
N SER A 275 4.77 9.95 12.74
CA SER A 275 5.79 11.02 12.71
C SER A 275 5.15 12.40 12.92
N GLY A 276 3.98 12.63 12.30
CA GLY A 276 3.18 13.84 12.55
C GLY A 276 2.70 13.92 13.99
N ALA A 277 2.22 12.81 14.55
CA ALA A 277 1.79 12.75 15.95
C ALA A 277 2.94 13.08 16.92
N ILE A 278 4.15 12.54 16.72
CA ILE A 278 5.33 12.90 17.53
C ILE A 278 5.58 14.41 17.46
N ARG A 279 5.57 14.97 16.25
CA ARG A 279 5.86 16.40 16.06
C ARG A 279 4.84 17.29 16.78
N LEU A 280 3.57 16.91 16.79
CA LEU A 280 2.52 17.61 17.54
C LEU A 280 2.64 17.35 19.06
N GLY A 281 3.01 16.14 19.46
CA GLY A 281 3.26 15.77 20.85
C GLY A 281 4.35 16.61 21.51
N GLU A 282 5.42 16.92 20.77
CA GLU A 282 6.49 17.81 21.23
C GLU A 282 5.96 19.20 21.63
N CYS A 283 5.00 19.74 20.88
CA CYS A 283 4.40 21.05 21.14
C CYS A 283 3.58 21.08 22.45
N VAL A 284 3.09 19.93 22.90
CA VAL A 284 2.28 19.79 24.13
C VAL A 284 3.01 19.04 25.25
N GLY A 285 4.29 18.71 25.06
CA GLY A 285 5.08 17.95 26.04
C GLY A 285 4.62 16.51 26.27
N ALA A 286 3.95 15.89 25.28
CA ALA A 286 3.45 14.53 25.35
C ALA A 286 4.30 13.58 24.49
N THR A 287 4.67 12.43 25.06
CA THR A 287 5.50 11.41 24.40
C THR A 287 4.81 10.05 24.28
N ASN A 288 3.69 9.86 25.00
CA ASN A 288 2.82 8.69 24.86
C ASN A 288 1.56 9.13 24.12
N LEU A 289 1.40 8.65 22.89
CA LEU A 289 0.41 9.18 21.95
C LEU A 289 -0.28 8.02 21.22
N PHE A 290 -1.56 8.19 20.94
CA PHE A 290 -2.21 7.45 19.86
C PHE A 290 -2.16 8.30 18.60
N SER A 291 -1.55 7.76 17.54
CA SER A 291 -1.73 8.27 16.19
C SER A 291 -2.91 7.52 15.58
N VAL A 292 -3.95 8.26 15.23
CA VAL A 292 -5.20 7.73 14.67
C VAL A 292 -5.49 8.47 13.38
N ASP A 293 -5.61 7.72 12.28
CA ASP A 293 -5.95 8.24 10.96
C ASP A 293 -7.18 7.51 10.43
N MET A 294 -8.26 8.24 10.15
CA MET A 294 -9.50 7.70 9.60
C MET A 294 -9.75 8.28 8.21
N GLY A 295 -9.60 7.41 7.21
CA GLY A 295 -9.90 7.72 5.82
C GLY A 295 -11.32 7.34 5.40
N GLY A 296 -11.54 7.32 4.09
CA GLY A 296 -12.78 6.80 3.50
C GLY A 296 -12.87 5.26 3.50
N THR A 297 -11.76 4.56 3.70
CA THR A 297 -11.69 3.09 3.53
C THR A 297 -11.14 2.35 4.75
N SER A 298 -10.25 2.98 5.51
CA SER A 298 -9.53 2.38 6.63
C SER A 298 -9.47 3.33 7.81
N PHE A 299 -9.21 2.73 8.97
CA PHE A 299 -8.89 3.38 10.23
C PHE A 299 -7.59 2.76 10.72
N ASP A 300 -6.58 3.59 10.85
CA ASP A 300 -5.20 3.22 11.07
C ASP A 300 -4.74 3.77 12.44
N VAL A 301 -4.23 2.89 13.31
CA VAL A 301 -3.86 3.23 14.69
C VAL A 301 -2.43 2.79 14.98
N CYS A 302 -1.67 3.67 15.61
CA CYS A 302 -0.33 3.40 16.12
C CYS A 302 -0.18 3.94 17.54
N LEU A 303 0.31 3.08 18.44
CA LEU A 303 0.64 3.45 19.82
C LEU A 303 2.11 3.86 19.92
N ILE A 304 2.34 5.16 20.09
CA ILE A 304 3.68 5.72 20.31
C ILE A 304 3.94 5.73 21.81
N GLN A 305 5.07 5.16 22.22
CA GLN A 305 5.48 5.11 23.62
C GLN A 305 6.83 5.79 23.79
N ASN A 306 6.94 6.72 24.75
CA ASN A 306 8.17 7.47 25.03
C ASN A 306 8.78 8.14 23.78
N GLY A 307 7.95 8.62 22.86
CA GLY A 307 8.36 9.24 21.60
C GLY A 307 8.96 8.26 20.57
N VAL A 308 8.81 6.96 20.78
CA VAL A 308 9.32 5.92 19.88
C VAL A 308 8.16 5.34 19.07
N ILE A 309 8.28 5.42 17.74
CA ILE A 309 7.36 4.76 16.82
C ILE A 309 7.65 3.24 16.85
N PRO A 310 6.68 2.39 17.19
CA PRO A 310 6.88 0.94 17.17
C PRO A 310 7.09 0.45 15.73
N THR A 311 7.91 -0.58 15.58
CA THR A 311 8.16 -1.23 14.28
C THR A 311 8.11 -2.74 14.42
N THR A 312 7.70 -3.42 13.35
CA THR A 312 7.60 -4.87 13.26
C THR A 312 8.21 -5.36 11.95
N ASP A 313 8.86 -6.52 11.99
CA ASP A 313 9.43 -7.24 10.84
C ASP A 313 8.64 -8.51 10.52
N PHE A 314 7.42 -8.63 11.05
CA PHE A 314 6.56 -9.78 10.86
C PHE A 314 5.15 -9.33 10.46
N ASN A 315 4.98 -9.06 9.16
CA ASN A 315 3.74 -8.51 8.62
C ASN A 315 3.09 -9.47 7.62
N TRP A 316 1.76 -9.50 7.63
CA TRP A 316 0.98 -10.25 6.66
C TRP A 316 0.23 -9.28 5.74
N VAL A 317 0.44 -9.42 4.44
CA VAL A 317 -0.31 -8.69 3.42
C VAL A 317 -1.13 -9.71 2.66
N GLY A 318 -2.43 -9.79 2.99
CA GLY A 318 -3.26 -10.90 2.56
C GLY A 318 -2.78 -12.23 3.16
N GLU A 319 -2.30 -13.14 2.33
CA GLU A 319 -1.75 -14.44 2.74
C GLU A 319 -0.22 -14.50 2.69
N GLU A 320 0.41 -13.39 2.31
CA GLU A 320 1.85 -13.31 2.06
C GLU A 320 2.58 -12.72 3.24
N LEU A 321 3.67 -13.37 3.65
CA LEU A 321 4.53 -12.87 4.70
C LEU A 321 5.51 -11.84 4.10
N VAL A 322 5.51 -10.64 4.67
CA VAL A 322 6.38 -9.53 4.32
C VAL A 322 7.21 -9.21 5.56
N ALA A 323 8.49 -9.61 5.51
CA ALA A 323 9.41 -9.47 6.63
C ALA A 323 10.25 -8.18 6.57
N MET A 324 9.76 -7.18 5.84
CA MET A 324 10.35 -5.84 5.89
C MET A 324 10.06 -5.22 7.25
N LYS A 325 11.02 -4.43 7.76
CA LYS A 325 10.78 -3.60 8.94
C LYS A 325 9.81 -2.48 8.58
N MET A 326 8.64 -2.48 9.21
CA MET A 326 7.54 -1.56 8.95
C MET A 326 7.11 -0.89 10.25
N VAL A 327 6.50 0.29 10.16
CA VAL A 327 5.77 0.90 11.28
C VAL A 327 4.66 -0.06 11.69
N ASP A 328 4.57 -0.32 13.00
CA ASP A 328 3.53 -1.19 13.55
C ASP A 328 2.22 -0.40 13.67
N VAL A 329 1.44 -0.45 12.57
CA VAL A 329 0.12 0.16 12.46
C VAL A 329 -0.93 -0.94 12.38
N ALA A 330 -1.89 -0.89 13.29
CA ALA A 330 -3.11 -1.67 13.17
C ALA A 330 -4.09 -0.96 12.23
N SER A 331 -4.51 -1.65 11.17
CA SER A 331 -5.49 -1.13 10.21
C SER A 331 -6.77 -1.97 10.26
N ILE A 332 -7.92 -1.30 10.42
CA ILE A 332 -9.24 -1.93 10.32
C ILE A 332 -10.00 -1.35 9.13
N GLY A 333 -10.83 -2.18 8.49
CA GLY A 333 -11.66 -1.79 7.34
C GLY A 333 -12.88 -0.93 7.71
N ALA A 334 -12.64 0.14 8.47
CA ALA A 334 -13.66 1.05 8.96
C ALA A 334 -13.27 2.48 8.58
N GLY A 335 -14.12 3.18 7.84
CA GLY A 335 -13.86 4.52 7.32
C GLY A 335 -15.16 5.18 6.86
N GLY A 336 -15.09 6.42 6.37
CA GLY A 336 -16.28 7.16 5.92
C GLY A 336 -17.09 6.44 4.82
N GLY A 337 -16.41 5.76 3.91
CA GLY A 337 -17.02 4.96 2.85
C GLY A 337 -17.38 3.53 3.26
N SER A 338 -17.16 3.11 4.51
CA SER A 338 -17.50 1.75 4.94
C SER A 338 -18.99 1.50 4.82
N ILE A 339 -19.34 0.37 4.19
CA ILE A 339 -20.70 0.06 3.79
C ILE A 339 -21.43 -0.60 4.96
N ALA A 340 -22.60 -0.07 5.27
CA ALA A 340 -23.54 -0.68 6.19
C ALA A 340 -24.39 -1.73 5.48
N SER A 341 -24.55 -2.91 6.10
CA SER A 341 -25.38 -3.98 5.58
C SER A 341 -25.97 -4.82 6.71
N ILE A 342 -27.03 -5.56 6.39
CA ILE A 342 -27.60 -6.56 7.28
C ILE A 342 -27.06 -7.93 6.85
N ASP A 343 -26.41 -8.63 7.78
CA ASP A 343 -25.86 -9.96 7.50
C ASP A 343 -26.96 -11.03 7.47
N SER A 344 -26.57 -12.26 7.13
CA SER A 344 -27.51 -13.40 7.05
C SER A 344 -28.17 -13.77 8.37
N LEU A 345 -27.67 -13.25 9.51
CA LEU A 345 -28.24 -13.43 10.85
C LEU A 345 -29.14 -12.26 11.26
N GLY A 346 -29.36 -11.27 10.38
CA GLY A 346 -30.17 -10.09 10.69
C GLY A 346 -29.42 -9.03 11.51
N LEU A 347 -28.09 -9.13 11.64
CA LEU A 347 -27.29 -8.17 12.42
C LEU A 347 -26.74 -7.07 11.52
N LEU A 348 -26.73 -5.85 12.04
CA LEU A 348 -26.06 -4.72 11.41
C LEU A 348 -24.54 -4.93 11.40
N ARG A 349 -23.95 -4.80 10.22
CA ARG A 349 -22.50 -4.78 10.00
C ARG A 349 -22.13 -3.49 9.28
N VAL A 350 -21.00 -2.91 9.65
CA VAL A 350 -20.41 -1.75 8.95
C VAL A 350 -18.98 -2.11 8.57
N GLY A 351 -18.69 -2.09 7.27
CA GLY A 351 -17.45 -2.65 6.74
C GLY A 351 -17.45 -4.19 6.69
N PRO A 352 -16.33 -4.84 6.29
CA PRO A 352 -15.06 -4.22 5.87
C PRO A 352 -15.10 -3.69 4.42
N GLN A 353 -16.21 -3.87 3.71
CA GLN A 353 -16.37 -3.36 2.35
C GLN A 353 -16.50 -1.83 2.39
N SER A 354 -15.86 -1.13 1.45
CA SER A 354 -15.95 0.32 1.29
C SER A 354 -16.51 0.67 -0.10
N ALA A 355 -17.18 1.82 -0.19
CA ALA A 355 -17.65 2.41 -1.43
C ALA A 355 -16.55 3.15 -2.21
N GLY A 356 -15.37 3.40 -1.60
CA GLY A 356 -14.26 4.08 -2.24
C GLY A 356 -14.56 5.55 -2.60
N ALA A 357 -13.86 6.10 -3.59
CA ALA A 357 -14.13 7.43 -4.15
C ALA A 357 -15.16 7.40 -5.30
N ASP A 358 -15.27 6.27 -6.00
CA ASP A 358 -16.10 6.08 -7.19
C ASP A 358 -16.73 4.67 -7.16
N PRO A 359 -18.07 4.54 -7.04
CA PRO A 359 -19.06 5.64 -7.02
C PRO A 359 -19.13 6.39 -5.69
N GLY A 360 -18.44 5.91 -4.64
CA GLY A 360 -18.43 6.53 -3.32
C GLY A 360 -19.75 6.43 -2.54
N PRO A 361 -19.84 7.11 -1.37
CA PRO A 361 -21.08 7.30 -0.62
C PRO A 361 -22.26 7.74 -1.49
N ALA A 362 -23.47 7.31 -1.15
CA ALA A 362 -24.66 7.66 -1.92
C ALA A 362 -24.88 9.19 -1.98
N CYS A 363 -24.56 9.89 -0.89
CA CYS A 363 -24.64 11.34 -0.78
C CYS A 363 -23.71 12.09 -1.73
N TYR A 364 -22.71 11.44 -2.35
CA TYR A 364 -21.86 12.09 -3.35
C TYR A 364 -22.59 12.27 -4.69
N GLY A 365 -23.71 11.58 -4.92
CA GLY A 365 -24.51 11.73 -6.13
C GLY A 365 -23.87 11.15 -7.40
N LYS A 366 -22.82 10.32 -7.28
CA LYS A 366 -22.09 9.69 -8.38
C LYS A 366 -22.60 8.28 -8.75
N GLY A 367 -23.80 7.92 -8.29
CA GLY A 367 -24.43 6.62 -8.57
C GLY A 367 -24.24 5.57 -7.47
N GLY A 368 -23.64 5.93 -6.32
CA GLY A 368 -23.61 5.09 -5.13
C GLY A 368 -25.02 4.86 -4.60
N THR A 369 -25.35 3.61 -4.22
CA THR A 369 -26.70 3.22 -3.75
C THR A 369 -26.70 2.46 -2.43
N ARG A 370 -25.53 2.06 -1.94
CA ARG A 370 -25.38 1.34 -0.68
C ARG A 370 -25.09 2.34 0.44
N PRO A 371 -25.68 2.20 1.63
CA PRO A 371 -25.49 3.13 2.73
C PRO A 371 -24.06 3.03 3.28
N THR A 372 -23.47 4.18 3.58
CA THR A 372 -22.13 4.29 4.15
C THR A 372 -22.10 5.09 5.45
N VAL A 373 -20.96 5.11 6.14
CA VAL A 373 -20.76 5.92 7.35
C VAL A 373 -20.96 7.41 7.06
N THR A 374 -20.41 7.93 5.95
CA THR A 374 -20.61 9.31 5.53
C THR A 374 -22.08 9.64 5.21
N ASP A 375 -22.85 8.69 4.67
CA ASP A 375 -24.30 8.87 4.49
C ASP A 375 -25.01 9.04 5.85
N ALA A 376 -24.65 8.22 6.84
CA ALA A 376 -25.17 8.34 8.20
C ALA A 376 -24.76 9.66 8.85
N ASP A 377 -23.49 10.06 8.74
CA ASP A 377 -22.98 11.32 9.31
C ASP A 377 -23.67 12.55 8.72
N LEU A 378 -23.99 12.53 7.42
CA LEU A 378 -24.76 13.58 6.76
C LEU A 378 -26.20 13.64 7.29
N VAL A 379 -26.87 12.50 7.43
CA VAL A 379 -28.26 12.44 7.93
C VAL A 379 -28.35 12.90 9.39
N LEU A 380 -27.37 12.53 10.22
CA LEU A 380 -27.26 12.96 11.61
C LEU A 380 -26.84 14.44 11.75
N GLY A 381 -26.30 15.05 10.69
CA GLY A 381 -25.90 16.45 10.66
C GLY A 381 -24.49 16.72 11.17
N TYR A 382 -23.62 15.70 11.24
CA TYR A 382 -22.20 15.86 11.55
C TYR A 382 -21.40 16.45 10.39
N VAL A 383 -21.85 16.19 9.15
CA VAL A 383 -21.21 16.72 7.94
C VAL A 383 -22.11 17.76 7.28
N PRO A 384 -21.62 18.98 6.99
CA PRO A 384 -22.41 19.99 6.29
C PRO A 384 -22.65 19.58 4.83
N ALA A 385 -23.89 19.70 4.36
CA ALA A 385 -24.26 19.28 3.01
C ALA A 385 -23.68 20.19 1.91
N ASP A 386 -23.48 21.47 2.22
CA ASP A 386 -23.12 22.55 1.31
C ASP A 386 -21.63 22.92 1.33
N TYR A 387 -20.87 22.37 2.29
CA TYR A 387 -19.46 22.72 2.48
C TYR A 387 -18.56 21.49 2.65
N PHE A 388 -18.72 20.50 1.77
CA PHE A 388 -17.83 19.35 1.72
C PHE A 388 -16.69 19.59 0.73
N LEU A 389 -15.46 19.19 1.10
CA LEU A 389 -14.24 19.44 0.32
C LEU A 389 -14.05 20.93 -0.03
N GLY A 390 -14.22 21.83 0.94
CA GLY A 390 -14.13 23.27 0.71
C GLY A 390 -15.27 23.84 -0.16
N GLY A 391 -16.38 23.10 -0.31
CA GLY A 391 -17.54 23.48 -1.12
C GLY A 391 -17.50 22.96 -2.57
N GLU A 392 -16.49 22.17 -2.94
CA GLU A 392 -16.38 21.59 -4.29
C GLU A 392 -17.40 20.46 -4.54
N ILE A 393 -17.83 19.79 -3.47
CA ILE A 393 -18.80 18.69 -3.55
C ILE A 393 -20.04 19.09 -2.74
N LEU A 394 -21.19 19.15 -3.42
CA LEU A 394 -22.49 19.32 -2.77
C LEU A 394 -23.05 17.94 -2.43
N LEU A 395 -23.24 17.67 -1.15
CA LEU A 395 -23.78 16.40 -0.67
C LEU A 395 -25.31 16.38 -0.77
N ARG A 396 -25.83 15.22 -1.19
CA ARG A 396 -27.23 14.99 -1.52
C ARG A 396 -27.88 14.17 -0.40
N ARG A 397 -28.43 14.87 0.60
CA ARG A 397 -29.03 14.26 1.79
C ARG A 397 -30.13 13.25 1.43
N GLU A 398 -30.94 13.56 0.42
CA GLU A 398 -32.03 12.70 -0.04
C GLU A 398 -31.53 11.34 -0.56
N LEU A 399 -30.32 11.31 -1.14
CA LEU A 399 -29.70 10.06 -1.61
C LEU A 399 -29.17 9.23 -0.46
N ALA A 400 -28.58 9.86 0.56
CA ALA A 400 -28.19 9.19 1.81
C ALA A 400 -29.40 8.57 2.51
N GLU A 401 -30.47 9.35 2.70
CA GLU A 401 -31.70 8.88 3.36
C GLU A 401 -32.27 7.67 2.63
N LYS A 402 -32.33 7.73 1.29
CA LYS A 402 -32.79 6.61 0.46
C LYS A 402 -31.90 5.36 0.60
N ALA A 403 -30.57 5.51 0.62
CA ALA A 403 -29.65 4.38 0.76
C ALA A 403 -29.80 3.71 2.14
N ILE A 404 -29.97 4.50 3.20
CA ILE A 404 -30.10 4.02 4.58
C ILE A 404 -31.38 3.19 4.80
N LEU A 405 -32.41 3.35 3.97
CA LEU A 405 -33.61 2.50 4.03
C LEU A 405 -33.30 1.01 3.93
N SER A 406 -32.25 0.63 3.19
CA SER A 406 -31.83 -0.78 3.10
C SER A 406 -31.30 -1.37 4.41
N VAL A 407 -30.99 -0.54 5.40
CA VAL A 407 -30.68 -0.92 6.79
C VAL A 407 -31.86 -0.64 7.73
N ALA A 408 -32.58 0.46 7.52
CA ALA A 408 -33.69 0.86 8.38
C ALA A 408 -34.88 -0.11 8.31
N GLU A 409 -35.31 -0.49 7.09
CA GLU A 409 -36.49 -1.35 6.89
C GLU A 409 -36.32 -2.74 7.52
N PRO A 410 -35.19 -3.48 7.32
CA PRO A 410 -35.02 -4.78 7.95
C PRO A 410 -34.96 -4.74 9.48
N LEU A 411 -34.50 -3.63 10.06
CA LEU A 411 -34.40 -3.44 11.51
C LEU A 411 -35.68 -2.83 12.14
N GLY A 412 -36.66 -2.44 11.33
CA GLY A 412 -37.86 -1.75 11.82
C GLY A 412 -37.56 -0.38 12.45
N LEU A 413 -36.51 0.29 11.97
CA LEU A 413 -36.09 1.61 12.43
C LEU A 413 -36.52 2.70 11.44
N ASP A 414 -36.65 3.93 11.91
CA ASP A 414 -36.65 5.08 11.01
C ASP A 414 -35.23 5.40 10.50
N VAL A 415 -35.13 6.29 9.52
CA VAL A 415 -33.85 6.62 8.87
C VAL A 415 -32.84 7.22 9.86
N SER A 416 -33.29 8.08 10.77
CA SER A 416 -32.39 8.73 11.74
C SER A 416 -31.87 7.73 12.78
N ALA A 417 -32.72 6.84 13.28
CA ALA A 417 -32.33 5.76 14.19
C ALA A 417 -31.40 4.76 13.51
N ALA A 418 -31.63 4.42 12.24
CA ALA A 418 -30.73 3.57 11.46
C ALA A 418 -29.37 4.24 11.21
N ALA A 419 -29.35 5.53 10.88
CA ALA A 419 -28.12 6.32 10.77
C ALA A 419 -27.33 6.33 12.09
N GLN A 420 -28.02 6.56 13.21
CA GLN A 420 -27.40 6.48 14.55
C GLN A 420 -26.84 5.09 14.84
N ALA A 421 -27.54 4.02 14.46
CA ALA A 421 -27.06 2.66 14.64
C ALA A 421 -25.79 2.39 13.81
N ILE A 422 -25.73 2.86 12.56
CA ILE A 422 -24.53 2.78 11.71
C ILE A 422 -23.35 3.50 12.39
N PHE A 423 -23.57 4.75 12.82
CA PHE A 423 -22.58 5.56 13.51
C PHE A 423 -22.07 4.89 14.79
N THR A 424 -22.97 4.43 15.66
CA THR A 424 -22.59 3.76 16.91
C THR A 424 -21.84 2.45 16.66
N THR A 425 -22.24 1.69 15.65
CA THR A 425 -21.59 0.42 15.30
C THR A 425 -20.15 0.64 14.84
N VAL A 426 -19.91 1.59 13.93
CA VAL A 426 -18.55 1.85 13.43
C VAL A 426 -17.64 2.41 14.53
N ASN A 427 -18.15 3.32 15.38
CA ASN A 427 -17.36 3.87 16.49
C ASN A 427 -17.04 2.81 17.56
N SER A 428 -17.97 1.90 17.85
CA SER A 428 -17.71 0.80 18.79
C SER A 428 -16.62 -0.13 18.24
N LEU A 429 -16.62 -0.40 16.93
CA LEU A 429 -15.59 -1.21 16.27
C LEU A 429 -14.20 -0.52 16.29
N MET A 430 -14.15 0.80 16.20
CA MET A 430 -12.88 1.54 16.26
C MET A 430 -12.32 1.66 17.68
N ALA A 431 -13.19 1.63 18.68
CA ALA A 431 -12.82 1.79 20.09
C ALA A 431 -12.42 0.47 20.78
N ASP A 432 -12.96 -0.67 20.31
CA ASP A 432 -12.58 -2.03 20.73
C ASP A 432 -11.23 -2.45 20.13
#